data_AF-A0A7R9RY66-F1
#
_entry.id   AF-A0A7R9RY66-F1
#
_cell.length_a   1.000
_cell.length_b   1.000
_cell.length_c   1.000
_cell.angle_alpha   90.00
_cell.angle_beta   90.00
_cell.angle_gamma   90.00
#
_symmetry.space_group_name_H-M   'P 1'
#
loop_
_entity.id
_entity.type
_entity.pdbx_description
1 polymer ?
#
loop_
_entity_poly.entity_id
_entity_poly.type
_entity_poly.pdbx_seq_one_letter_code
_entity_poly.pdbx_strand_id
1 'polypeptide(L)'
;RLFYSSQKFKLRMESPSQSSQARTTNEISENGAESNGEPSLIETCSSGKKNSGKEDAPSFKNYLLSGLKLDPYNHASQSFNLNMMRPVLTSASAWVETLDTFENDTEQIRRDSLNLQMRKDILLRGLDQILQDSECLNREEREEIKLYADRLKSRLVTVTICVDTPRSQSQVDSLKAVHKFIRQLVNIIEKDPERGQKVWRMFLNSCSDSVKGSIDERFQSVILTCTVDDQKHVKRFLLEMEKRLKVIKVW
;
A
#
# COMPACT_ATOMS: atom_id res chain seq x y z
N ARG A 1 2.99 -17.29 -37.84
CA ARG A 1 2.07 -16.20 -37.42
C ARG A 1 2.30 -15.96 -35.93
N LEU A 2 3.15 -15.00 -35.57
CA LEU A 2 3.25 -14.45 -34.23
C LEU A 2 3.24 -12.93 -34.38
N PHE A 3 2.14 -12.32 -33.98
CA PHE A 3 1.94 -10.86 -34.00
C PHE A 3 2.64 -10.28 -32.77
N TYR A 4 3.82 -9.67 -32.95
CA TYR A 4 4.37 -8.74 -31.97
C TYR A 4 3.82 -7.34 -32.26
N SER A 5 2.86 -6.90 -31.45
CA SER A 5 2.37 -5.52 -31.45
C SER A 5 3.41 -4.64 -30.75
N SER A 6 4.18 -3.88 -31.52
CA SER A 6 5.04 -2.80 -31.01
C SER A 6 4.19 -1.68 -30.41
N GLN A 7 4.20 -1.54 -29.08
CA GLN A 7 3.77 -0.29 -28.44
C GLN A 7 4.99 0.63 -28.26
N LYS A 8 4.94 1.75 -28.97
CA LYS A 8 5.89 2.87 -28.89
C LYS A 8 5.90 3.45 -27.47
N PHE A 9 7.01 3.35 -26.77
CA PHE A 9 7.31 4.18 -25.60
C PHE A 9 7.57 5.61 -26.07
N LYS A 10 6.65 6.54 -25.77
CA LYS A 10 6.85 7.98 -25.96
C LYS A 10 7.34 8.56 -24.64
N LEU A 11 8.66 8.64 -24.46
CA LEU A 11 9.27 9.37 -23.34
C LEU A 11 8.99 10.87 -23.53
N ARG A 12 8.11 11.42 -22.70
CA ARG A 12 7.94 12.87 -22.55
C ARG A 12 8.95 13.34 -21.51
N MET A 13 10.03 13.94 -21.98
CA MET A 13 10.99 14.67 -21.15
C MET A 13 10.41 16.06 -20.90
N GLU A 14 10.06 16.38 -19.66
CA GLU A 14 9.86 17.77 -19.22
C GLU A 14 11.03 18.17 -18.32
N SER A 15 11.82 19.12 -18.81
CA SER A 15 12.91 19.78 -18.10
C SER A 15 12.34 20.90 -17.23
N PRO A 16 12.88 21.14 -16.02
CA PRO A 16 12.55 22.33 -15.23
C PRO A 16 13.54 23.48 -15.46
N SER A 17 13.09 24.70 -15.13
CA SER A 17 13.80 26.00 -15.01
C SER A 17 13.80 26.88 -16.28
N GLN A 18 13.64 28.22 -16.26
CA GLN A 18 13.90 29.24 -15.24
C GLN A 18 12.93 30.45 -15.31
N SER A 19 12.94 31.16 -14.18
CA SER A 19 12.50 32.51 -13.79
C SER A 19 12.60 33.66 -14.81
N SER A 20 11.69 34.67 -14.69
CA SER A 20 12.02 36.05 -14.20
C SER A 20 11.13 37.18 -14.78
N GLN A 21 10.59 37.97 -13.86
CA GLN A 21 10.51 39.44 -13.81
C GLN A 21 9.51 40.29 -14.64
N ALA A 22 9.10 41.36 -13.94
CA ALA A 22 8.45 42.63 -14.34
C ALA A 22 6.91 42.58 -14.51
N ARG A 23 6.11 43.55 -14.09
CA ARG A 23 6.36 44.96 -13.73
C ARG A 23 5.16 45.50 -12.94
N THR A 24 5.44 46.43 -12.04
CA THR A 24 4.52 47.38 -11.40
C THR A 24 3.76 48.24 -12.40
N THR A 25 2.47 48.48 -12.12
CA THR A 25 1.81 49.79 -12.31
C THR A 25 0.66 49.94 -11.31
N ASN A 26 0.77 50.99 -10.50
CA ASN A 26 -0.31 51.58 -9.71
C ASN A 26 -1.39 52.13 -10.64
N GLU A 27 -2.66 51.96 -10.30
CA GLU A 27 -3.65 53.00 -10.51
C GLU A 27 -4.49 53.17 -9.24
N ILE A 28 -4.45 54.41 -8.77
CA ILE A 28 -5.22 54.97 -7.67
C ILE A 28 -6.56 55.41 -8.26
N SER A 29 -7.66 55.11 -7.58
CA SER A 29 -8.86 55.95 -7.61
C SER A 29 -9.57 55.81 -6.27
N GLU A 30 -9.38 56.85 -5.46
CA GLU A 30 -10.19 57.19 -4.31
C GLU A 30 -11.61 57.55 -4.77
N ASN A 31 -12.61 57.16 -3.97
CA ASN A 31 -13.73 58.03 -3.61
C ASN A 31 -14.43 57.42 -2.38
N GLY A 32 -14.41 58.17 -1.28
CA GLY A 32 -15.07 57.82 -0.03
C GLY A 32 -16.53 58.27 0.02
N ALA A 33 -17.27 57.72 0.99
CA ALA A 33 -18.37 58.38 1.67
C ALA A 33 -18.70 57.62 2.96
N GLU A 34 -18.73 58.35 4.06
CA GLU A 34 -19.11 57.97 5.42
C GLU A 34 -20.62 57.63 5.53
N SER A 35 -21.02 56.77 6.48
CA SER A 35 -21.87 57.16 7.61
C SER A 35 -22.40 55.96 8.43
N ASN A 36 -21.99 55.94 9.71
CA ASN A 36 -22.69 55.56 10.95
C ASN A 36 -24.03 54.78 10.92
N GLY A 37 -24.08 53.73 11.74
CA GLY A 37 -25.32 53.10 12.22
C GLY A 37 -25.08 51.90 13.17
N GLU A 38 -24.84 52.16 14.45
CA GLU A 38 -25.17 51.24 15.57
C GLU A 38 -26.66 51.43 15.97
N PRO A 39 -27.35 50.58 16.80
CA PRO A 39 -26.81 49.65 17.81
C PRO A 39 -27.56 48.30 18.07
N SER A 40 -26.89 47.44 18.86
CA SER A 40 -27.43 46.66 20.01
C SER A 40 -27.90 45.17 19.89
N LEU A 41 -27.40 44.42 20.89
CA LEU A 41 -28.04 43.39 21.74
C LEU A 41 -28.28 41.95 21.20
N ILE A 42 -27.50 40.99 21.71
CA ILE A 42 -27.88 40.01 22.76
C ILE A 42 -26.69 39.10 23.12
N GLU A 43 -26.54 38.86 24.43
CA GLU A 43 -25.56 38.02 25.12
C GLU A 43 -25.58 36.53 24.71
N THR A 44 -24.44 35.83 24.82
CA THR A 44 -24.22 34.76 25.83
C THR A 44 -22.89 34.03 25.60
N CYS A 45 -22.15 33.82 26.69
CA CYS A 45 -21.05 32.87 26.76
C CYS A 45 -21.56 31.44 26.51
N SER A 46 -20.84 30.63 25.73
CA SER A 46 -20.91 29.18 25.89
C SER A 46 -19.62 28.45 25.49
N SER A 47 -19.24 27.57 26.40
CA SER A 47 -18.18 26.60 26.45
C SER A 47 -18.22 25.50 25.37
N GLY A 48 -17.03 24.92 25.10
CA GLY A 48 -16.85 23.58 24.50
C GLY A 48 -16.54 23.60 22.99
N LYS A 49 -15.64 22.82 22.42
CA LYS A 49 -15.05 21.54 22.86
C LYS A 49 -13.64 21.38 22.29
N LYS A 50 -12.75 20.82 23.11
CA LYS A 50 -11.50 20.18 22.72
C LYS A 50 -11.80 19.08 21.71
N ASN A 51 -11.17 19.11 20.53
CA ASN A 51 -11.02 17.92 19.70
C ASN A 51 -9.99 17.01 20.36
N SER A 52 -10.45 16.15 21.26
CA SER A 52 -9.69 14.97 21.68
C SER A 52 -9.71 13.98 20.52
N GLY A 53 -8.62 13.95 19.74
CA GLY A 53 -8.33 12.82 18.87
C GLY A 53 -8.07 11.60 19.75
N LYS A 54 -9.13 10.82 20.04
CA LYS A 54 -8.96 9.42 20.42
C LYS A 54 -8.53 8.71 19.14
N GLU A 55 -7.30 8.23 19.08
CA GLU A 55 -6.99 7.12 18.17
C GLU A 55 -7.78 5.92 18.69
N ASP A 56 -8.98 5.74 18.14
CA ASP A 56 -9.81 4.58 18.42
C ASP A 56 -9.04 3.33 18.00
N ALA A 57 -9.00 2.32 18.88
CA ALA A 57 -8.48 1.00 18.55
C ALA A 57 -9.02 0.56 17.18
N PRO A 58 -8.19 -0.02 16.30
CA PRO A 58 -8.61 -0.35 14.95
C PRO A 58 -9.86 -1.21 15.03
N SER A 59 -10.96 -0.72 14.43
CA SER A 59 -12.23 -1.45 14.32
C SER A 59 -11.95 -2.90 13.92
N PHE A 60 -12.68 -3.86 14.49
CA PHE A 60 -12.55 -5.30 14.21
C PHE A 60 -12.33 -5.60 12.71
N LYS A 61 -13.07 -4.91 11.83
CA LYS A 61 -12.91 -5.02 10.37
C LYS A 61 -11.55 -4.54 9.87
N ASN A 62 -11.08 -3.41 10.35
CA ASN A 62 -9.77 -2.86 9.99
C ASN A 62 -8.64 -3.76 10.49
N TYR A 63 -8.78 -4.34 11.70
CA TYR A 63 -7.82 -5.28 12.24
C TYR A 63 -7.71 -6.55 11.37
N LEU A 64 -8.83 -7.17 11.00
CA LEU A 64 -8.81 -8.36 10.15
C LEU A 64 -8.38 -8.08 8.71
N LEU A 65 -8.76 -6.93 8.15
CA LEU A 65 -8.43 -6.55 6.78
C LEU A 65 -7.03 -5.93 6.63
N SER A 66 -6.30 -5.71 7.72
CA SER A 66 -4.91 -5.24 7.64
C SER A 66 -4.06 -6.25 6.85
N GLY A 67 -3.38 -5.84 5.77
CA GLY A 67 -2.66 -6.78 4.89
C GLY A 67 -3.50 -7.46 3.79
N LEU A 68 -4.77 -7.05 3.59
CA LEU A 68 -5.47 -7.30 2.31
C LEU A 68 -4.92 -6.38 1.19
N LYS A 69 -4.13 -5.36 1.56
CA LYS A 69 -3.23 -4.68 0.64
C LYS A 69 -2.07 -5.61 0.35
N LEU A 70 -1.65 -5.68 -0.92
CA LEU A 70 -0.53 -6.49 -1.41
C LEU A 70 0.71 -6.28 -0.53
N ASP A 71 0.91 -7.17 0.42
CA ASP A 71 2.13 -7.20 1.22
C ASP A 71 3.25 -7.88 0.41
N PRO A 72 4.44 -7.26 0.34
CA PRO A 72 5.60 -7.82 -0.33
C PRO A 72 5.94 -9.21 0.19
N TYR A 73 6.39 -10.08 -0.72
CA TYR A 73 6.95 -11.38 -0.42
C TYR A 73 7.97 -11.35 0.72
N ASN A 74 7.91 -12.34 1.61
CA ASN A 74 8.96 -12.58 2.61
C ASN A 74 9.80 -13.76 2.12
N HIS A 75 11.04 -13.56 1.67
CA HIS A 75 12.03 -14.62 1.49
C HIS A 75 13.48 -14.07 1.44
N ALA A 76 14.41 -14.94 1.83
CA ALA A 76 15.84 -14.69 2.02
C ALA A 76 16.55 -14.18 0.76
N SER A 77 17.45 -13.21 0.95
CA SER A 77 18.30 -12.64 -0.08
C SER A 77 19.28 -13.68 -0.63
N GLN A 78 19.24 -13.92 -1.94
CA GLN A 78 20.36 -14.52 -2.67
C GLN A 78 21.16 -13.40 -3.33
N SER A 79 22.47 -13.57 -3.37
CA SER A 79 23.41 -12.57 -3.88
C SER A 79 23.24 -12.34 -5.38
N PHE A 80 23.12 -11.08 -5.77
CA PHE A 80 23.14 -10.63 -7.16
C PHE A 80 24.55 -10.83 -7.75
N ASN A 81 24.67 -11.54 -8.88
CA ASN A 81 25.95 -11.78 -9.54
C ASN A 81 26.15 -10.75 -10.65
N LEU A 82 26.99 -9.75 -10.40
CA LEU A 82 27.23 -8.60 -11.30
C LEU A 82 28.03 -8.93 -12.57
N ASN A 83 28.37 -10.20 -12.82
CA ASN A 83 29.17 -10.60 -13.98
C ASN A 83 28.34 -10.69 -15.27
N MET A 84 27.79 -9.56 -15.71
CA MET A 84 27.20 -9.37 -17.03
C MET A 84 28.30 -9.10 -18.07
N MET A 85 29.19 -10.07 -18.30
CA MET A 85 29.96 -10.09 -19.53
C MET A 85 29.01 -10.44 -20.67
N ARG A 86 28.88 -9.57 -21.66
CA ARG A 86 28.09 -9.77 -22.89
C ARG A 86 28.49 -11.11 -23.53
N PRO A 87 27.70 -12.18 -23.40
CA PRO A 87 28.13 -13.49 -23.89
C PRO A 87 28.13 -13.45 -25.43
N VAL A 88 29.10 -14.11 -26.05
CA VAL A 88 29.03 -14.38 -27.50
C VAL A 88 28.07 -15.56 -27.67
N LEU A 89 26.83 -15.26 -28.07
CA LEU A 89 25.76 -16.24 -28.19
C LEU A 89 25.82 -16.93 -29.56
N THR A 90 26.30 -18.17 -29.59
CA THR A 90 26.59 -18.92 -30.81
C THR A 90 25.53 -19.95 -31.20
N SER A 91 24.60 -20.27 -30.30
CA SER A 91 23.53 -21.26 -30.50
C SER A 91 22.22 -20.83 -29.86
N ALA A 92 21.09 -21.37 -30.36
CA ALA A 92 19.77 -21.11 -29.77
C ALA A 92 19.68 -21.50 -28.28
N SER A 93 20.37 -22.55 -27.85
CA SER A 93 20.41 -22.95 -26.43
C SER A 93 21.09 -21.89 -25.56
N ALA A 94 22.21 -21.32 -26.02
CA ALA A 94 22.91 -20.25 -25.30
C ALA A 94 22.04 -18.99 -25.15
N TRP A 95 21.21 -18.68 -26.16
CA TRP A 95 20.24 -17.59 -26.07
C TRP A 95 19.17 -17.85 -25.01
N VAL A 96 18.59 -19.06 -24.98
CA VAL A 96 17.57 -19.44 -23.98
C VAL A 96 18.14 -19.37 -22.56
N GLU A 97 19.31 -19.97 -22.32
CA GLU A 97 19.97 -19.94 -21.00
C GLU A 97 20.26 -18.50 -20.51
N THR A 98 20.64 -17.61 -21.44
CA THR A 98 20.86 -16.20 -21.11
C THR A 98 19.56 -15.49 -20.75
N LEU A 99 18.47 -15.78 -21.47
CA LEU A 99 17.15 -15.23 -21.16
C LEU A 99 16.61 -15.74 -19.83
N ASP A 100 16.80 -17.03 -19.52
CA ASP A 100 16.44 -17.60 -18.21
C ASP A 100 17.23 -16.92 -17.08
N THR A 101 18.51 -16.61 -17.32
CA THR A 101 19.33 -15.84 -16.37
C THR A 101 18.76 -14.43 -16.17
N PHE A 102 18.37 -13.73 -17.25
CA PHE A 102 17.75 -12.40 -17.16
C PHE A 102 16.39 -12.43 -16.45
N GLU A 103 15.59 -13.48 -16.65
CA GLU A 103 14.34 -13.69 -15.94
C GLU A 103 14.61 -13.87 -14.43
N ASN A 104 15.58 -14.70 -14.07
CA ASN A 104 15.98 -14.89 -12.67
C ASN A 104 16.48 -13.61 -12.01
N ASP A 105 17.31 -12.82 -12.70
CA ASP A 105 17.82 -11.54 -12.22
C ASP A 105 16.70 -10.50 -12.09
N THR A 106 15.77 -10.48 -13.04
CA THR A 106 14.57 -9.61 -12.99
C THR A 106 13.74 -9.93 -11.75
N GLU A 107 13.48 -11.22 -11.50
CA GLU A 107 12.75 -11.66 -10.32
C GLU A 107 13.53 -11.39 -9.02
N GLN A 108 14.87 -11.43 -9.04
CA GLN A 108 15.70 -11.04 -7.90
C GLN A 108 15.58 -9.54 -7.61
N ILE A 109 15.66 -8.67 -8.62
CA ILE A 109 15.46 -7.22 -8.48
C ILE A 109 14.07 -6.92 -7.93
N ARG A 110 13.03 -7.62 -8.42
CA ARG A 110 11.66 -7.47 -7.91
C ARG A 110 11.58 -7.80 -6.42
N ARG A 111 12.18 -8.92 -5.98
CA ARG A 111 12.25 -9.30 -4.56
C ARG A 111 13.00 -8.28 -3.71
N ASP A 112 14.17 -7.83 -4.17
CA ASP A 112 14.99 -6.88 -3.42
C ASP A 112 14.31 -5.51 -3.30
N SER A 113 13.66 -5.05 -4.37
CA SER A 113 12.87 -3.81 -4.38
C SER A 113 11.69 -3.88 -3.40
N LEU A 114 10.97 -5.00 -3.39
CA LEU A 114 9.91 -5.29 -2.43
C LEU A 114 10.43 -5.28 -0.97
N ASN A 115 11.62 -5.82 -0.73
CA ASN A 115 12.25 -5.79 0.58
C ASN A 115 12.63 -4.36 1.01
N LEU A 116 13.20 -3.57 0.11
CA LEU A 116 13.52 -2.16 0.35
C LEU A 116 12.26 -1.33 0.64
N GLN A 117 11.16 -1.60 -0.06
CA GLN A 117 9.87 -0.96 0.21
C GLN A 117 9.37 -1.28 1.62
N MET A 118 9.42 -2.55 2.03
CA MET A 118 9.03 -2.96 3.39
C MET A 118 9.92 -2.31 4.47
N ARG A 119 11.25 -2.25 4.27
CA ARG A 119 12.18 -1.59 5.18
C ARG A 119 11.86 -0.10 5.33
N LYS A 120 11.57 0.58 4.21
CA LYS A 120 11.12 1.98 4.21
C LYS A 120 9.86 2.14 5.08
N ASP A 121 8.86 1.28 4.89
CA ASP A 121 7.61 1.36 5.65
C ASP A 121 7.80 1.09 7.14
N ILE A 122 8.69 0.16 7.51
CA ILE A 122 9.06 -0.09 8.91
C ILE A 122 9.70 1.16 9.54
N LEU A 123 10.63 1.79 8.83
CA LEU A 123 11.30 3.00 9.31
C LEU A 123 10.31 4.17 9.46
N LEU A 124 9.41 4.36 8.50
CA LEU A 124 8.36 5.40 8.60
C LEU A 124 7.46 5.17 9.82
N ARG A 125 6.97 3.93 10.02
CA ARG A 125 6.17 3.59 11.20
C ARG A 125 6.94 3.78 12.50
N GLY A 126 8.23 3.42 12.52
CA GLY A 126 9.08 3.63 13.69
C GLY A 126 9.26 5.10 14.04
N LEU A 127 9.42 5.98 13.04
CA LEU A 127 9.47 7.43 13.25
C LEU A 127 8.13 7.98 13.77
N ASP A 128 7.01 7.49 13.25
CA ASP A 128 5.68 7.87 13.75
C ASP A 128 5.48 7.44 15.20
N GLN A 129 5.93 6.23 15.56
CA GLN A 129 5.89 5.74 16.95
C GLN A 129 6.76 6.60 17.88
N ILE A 130 7.98 6.95 17.48
CA ILE A 130 8.86 7.83 18.26
C ILE A 130 8.19 9.18 18.51
N LEU A 131 7.53 9.74 17.51
CA LEU A 131 6.79 11.00 17.66
C LEU A 131 5.64 10.87 18.65
N GLN A 132 4.87 9.77 18.59
CA GLN A 132 3.80 9.50 19.56
C GLN A 132 4.34 9.34 20.99
N ASP A 133 5.42 8.57 21.17
CA ASP A 133 6.01 8.30 22.48
C ASP A 133 6.67 9.57 23.06
N SER A 134 7.17 10.48 22.23
CA SER A 134 7.79 11.74 22.64
C SER A 134 6.86 12.70 23.37
N GLU A 135 5.54 12.47 23.35
CA GLU A 135 4.55 13.29 24.06
C GLU A 135 4.71 13.24 25.60
N CYS A 136 5.38 12.21 26.14
CA CYS A 136 5.65 12.12 27.57
C CYS A 136 6.88 12.93 28.03
N LEU A 137 7.65 13.47 27.10
CA LEU A 137 8.86 14.22 27.39
C LEU A 137 8.56 15.68 27.75
N ASN A 138 9.55 16.36 28.32
CA ASN A 138 9.42 17.79 28.53
C ASN A 138 9.45 18.54 27.19
N ARG A 139 9.05 19.82 27.21
CA ARG A 139 8.85 20.60 25.98
C ARG A 139 10.11 20.71 25.13
N GLU A 140 11.26 20.96 25.75
CA GLU A 140 12.53 21.19 25.04
C GLU A 140 13.00 19.89 24.35
N GLU A 141 13.00 18.78 25.09
CA GLU A 141 13.35 17.45 24.56
C GLU A 141 12.41 17.01 23.44
N ARG A 142 11.10 17.26 23.59
CA ARG A 142 10.10 16.92 22.59
C ARG A 142 10.29 17.72 21.30
N GLU A 143 10.55 19.02 21.39
CA GLU A 143 10.80 19.86 20.22
C GLU A 143 12.07 19.41 19.47
N GLU A 144 13.13 19.06 20.20
CA GLU A 144 14.35 18.51 19.61
C GLU A 144 14.12 17.18 18.90
N ILE A 145 13.50 16.20 19.57
CA ILE A 145 13.20 14.89 18.97
C ILE A 145 12.31 15.03 17.74
N LYS A 146 11.29 15.89 17.82
CA LYS A 146 10.39 16.14 16.69
C LYS A 146 11.15 16.66 15.48
N LEU A 147 12.05 17.62 15.67
CA LEU A 147 12.87 18.16 14.57
C LEU A 147 13.74 17.06 13.92
N TYR A 148 14.36 16.19 14.73
CA TYR A 148 15.17 15.09 14.21
C TYR A 148 14.33 14.04 13.46
N ALA A 149 13.19 13.64 14.02
CA ALA A 149 12.29 12.67 13.42
C ALA A 149 11.71 13.19 12.09
N ASP A 150 11.25 14.44 12.06
CA ASP A 150 10.73 15.08 10.84
C ASP A 150 11.80 15.16 9.75
N ARG A 151 13.06 15.48 10.11
CA ARG A 151 14.18 15.49 9.17
C ARG A 151 14.46 14.11 8.58
N LEU A 152 14.44 13.05 9.39
CA LEU A 152 14.63 11.69 8.91
C LEU A 152 13.46 11.24 8.02
N LYS A 153 12.23 11.58 8.42
CA LYS A 153 11.01 11.31 7.67
C LYS A 153 11.04 11.98 6.30
N SER A 154 11.44 13.26 6.22
CA SER A 154 11.53 13.98 4.95
C SER A 154 12.50 13.30 3.98
N ARG A 155 13.68 12.89 4.46
CA ARG A 155 14.68 12.16 3.66
C ARG A 155 14.14 10.81 3.19
N LEU A 156 13.47 10.09 4.07
CA LEU A 156 12.95 8.76 3.76
C LEU A 156 11.80 8.80 2.73
N VAL A 157 10.96 9.84 2.79
CA VAL A 157 9.87 10.04 1.81
C VAL A 157 10.39 10.25 0.39
N THR A 158 11.60 10.79 0.21
CA THR A 158 12.21 10.97 -1.14
C THR A 158 12.50 9.63 -1.85
N VAL A 159 12.66 8.54 -1.11
CA VAL A 159 12.95 7.22 -1.68
C VAL A 159 11.66 6.61 -2.22
N THR A 160 11.45 6.61 -3.53
CA THR A 160 10.27 5.99 -4.15
C THR A 160 10.63 4.64 -4.75
N ILE A 161 9.96 3.57 -4.30
CA ILE A 161 10.14 2.21 -4.78
C ILE A 161 8.77 1.70 -5.22
N CYS A 162 8.69 1.20 -6.44
CA CYS A 162 7.45 0.69 -7.03
C CYS A 162 7.75 -0.64 -7.71
N VAL A 163 7.02 -1.69 -7.30
CA VAL A 163 7.05 -3.01 -7.92
C VAL A 163 5.62 -3.37 -8.25
N ASP A 164 5.29 -3.33 -9.54
CA ASP A 164 3.96 -3.68 -10.00
C ASP A 164 3.89 -5.16 -10.39
N THR A 165 2.75 -5.77 -10.08
CA THR A 165 2.33 -7.02 -10.71
C THR A 165 1.55 -6.65 -11.96
N PRO A 166 2.05 -6.95 -13.17
CA PRO A 166 1.33 -6.67 -14.40
C PRO A 166 0.03 -7.48 -14.43
N ARG A 167 -1.08 -6.80 -14.71
CA ARG A 167 -2.40 -7.42 -14.75
C ARG A 167 -3.15 -6.99 -16.01
N SER A 168 -3.90 -7.92 -16.59
CA SER A 168 -4.93 -7.59 -17.56
C SER A 168 -6.15 -6.98 -16.85
N GLN A 169 -7.03 -6.30 -17.61
CA GLN A 169 -8.26 -5.75 -17.06
C GLN A 169 -9.14 -6.82 -16.38
N SER A 170 -9.23 -8.01 -17.00
CA SER A 170 -9.96 -9.14 -16.41
C SER A 170 -9.36 -9.57 -15.07
N GLN A 171 -8.02 -9.64 -14.95
CA GLN A 171 -7.36 -10.00 -13.70
C GLN A 171 -7.60 -8.96 -12.60
N VAL A 172 -7.62 -7.67 -12.95
CA VAL A 172 -7.95 -6.58 -12.03
C VAL A 172 -9.37 -6.72 -11.49
N ASP A 173 -10.34 -7.01 -12.35
CA ASP A 173 -11.74 -7.14 -11.95
C ASP A 173 -12.00 -8.40 -11.13
N SER A 174 -11.33 -9.52 -11.46
CA SER A 174 -11.31 -10.72 -10.64
C SER A 174 -10.73 -10.46 -9.25
N LEU A 175 -9.61 -9.75 -9.14
CA LEU A 175 -9.02 -9.41 -7.84
C LEU A 175 -9.97 -8.54 -6.99
N LYS A 176 -10.68 -7.57 -7.60
CA LYS A 176 -11.71 -6.79 -6.91
C LYS A 176 -12.84 -7.68 -6.40
N ALA A 177 -13.26 -8.67 -7.18
CA ALA A 177 -14.29 -9.64 -6.78
C ALA A 177 -13.81 -10.53 -5.62
N VAL A 178 -12.57 -11.02 -5.64
CA VAL A 178 -11.95 -11.74 -4.50
C VAL A 178 -11.96 -10.87 -3.23
N HIS A 179 -11.55 -9.61 -3.32
CA HIS A 179 -11.60 -8.69 -2.18
C HIS A 179 -13.02 -8.47 -1.66
N LYS A 180 -14.03 -8.50 -2.54
CA LYS A 180 -15.45 -8.42 -2.13
C LYS A 180 -15.87 -9.67 -1.36
N PHE A 181 -15.50 -10.87 -1.81
CA PHE A 181 -15.74 -12.11 -1.06
C PHE A 181 -15.11 -12.07 0.33
N ILE A 182 -13.85 -11.61 0.44
CA ILE A 182 -13.17 -11.49 1.73
C ILE A 182 -13.88 -10.49 2.66
N ARG A 183 -14.31 -9.34 2.15
CA ARG A 183 -15.10 -8.39 2.94
C ARG A 183 -16.44 -8.99 3.41
N GLN A 184 -17.09 -9.79 2.57
CA GLN A 184 -18.30 -10.52 2.95
C GLN A 184 -18.01 -11.54 4.05
N LEU A 185 -16.90 -12.28 3.95
CA LEU A 185 -16.45 -13.21 4.99
C LEU A 185 -16.26 -12.50 6.33
N VAL A 186 -15.59 -11.34 6.36
CA VAL A 186 -15.43 -10.55 7.59
C VAL A 186 -16.79 -10.16 8.21
N ASN A 187 -17.76 -9.76 7.37
CA ASN A 187 -19.12 -9.46 7.85
C ASN A 187 -19.85 -10.71 8.37
N ILE A 188 -19.57 -11.90 7.84
CA ILE A 188 -20.12 -13.15 8.35
C ILE A 188 -19.50 -13.47 9.71
N ILE A 189 -18.17 -13.40 9.83
CA ILE A 189 -17.45 -13.67 11.09
C ILE A 189 -17.93 -12.74 12.22
N GLU A 190 -18.14 -11.46 11.93
CA GLU A 190 -18.65 -10.48 12.89
C GLU A 190 -20.05 -10.83 13.43
N LYS A 191 -20.90 -11.45 12.61
CA LYS A 191 -22.30 -11.78 12.97
C LYS A 191 -22.46 -13.21 13.51
N ASP A 192 -21.68 -14.14 12.98
CA ASP A 192 -21.75 -15.58 13.23
C ASP A 192 -20.34 -16.19 13.05
N PRO A 193 -19.54 -16.22 14.13
CA PRO A 193 -18.16 -16.72 14.09
C PRO A 193 -18.03 -18.17 13.61
N GLU A 194 -18.95 -19.05 14.01
CA GLU A 194 -18.92 -20.47 13.64
C GLU A 194 -19.17 -20.67 12.15
N ARG A 195 -20.19 -19.99 11.60
CA ARG A 195 -20.42 -19.98 10.16
C ARG A 195 -19.28 -19.32 9.41
N GLY A 196 -18.75 -18.22 9.93
CA GLY A 196 -17.58 -17.54 9.40
C GLY A 196 -16.37 -18.47 9.27
N GLN A 197 -16.11 -19.30 10.29
CA GLN A 197 -15.02 -20.27 10.27
C GLN A 197 -15.21 -21.34 9.18
N LYS A 198 -16.44 -21.81 8.96
CA LYS A 198 -16.76 -22.76 7.88
C LYS A 198 -16.50 -22.14 6.50
N VAL A 199 -16.99 -20.91 6.26
CA VAL A 199 -16.78 -20.20 4.98
C VAL A 199 -15.31 -19.88 4.74
N TRP A 200 -14.58 -19.43 5.77
CA TRP A 200 -13.14 -19.20 5.70
C TRP A 200 -12.38 -20.46 5.28
N ARG A 201 -12.72 -21.62 5.87
CA ARG A 201 -12.10 -22.90 5.53
C ARG A 201 -12.35 -23.27 4.07
N MET A 202 -13.57 -23.06 3.57
CA MET A 202 -13.90 -23.27 2.15
C MET A 202 -13.08 -22.35 1.23
N PHE A 203 -12.92 -21.07 1.58
CA PHE A 203 -12.08 -20.14 0.80
C PHE A 203 -10.61 -20.59 0.82
N LEU A 204 -10.08 -20.98 1.97
CA LEU A 204 -8.69 -21.46 2.09
C LEU A 204 -8.44 -22.72 1.25
N ASN A 205 -9.40 -23.65 1.27
CA ASN A 205 -9.38 -24.86 0.44
C ASN A 205 -9.44 -24.52 -1.05
N SER A 206 -10.21 -23.52 -1.43
CA SER A 206 -10.33 -23.04 -2.82
C SER A 206 -9.02 -22.44 -3.36
N CYS A 207 -8.12 -21.99 -2.48
CA CYS A 207 -6.77 -21.52 -2.83
C CYS A 207 -5.71 -22.65 -2.90
N SER A 208 -6.10 -23.92 -2.83
CA SER A 208 -5.18 -25.05 -2.81
C SER A 208 -5.40 -25.98 -4.01
N ASP A 209 -4.30 -26.45 -4.60
CA ASP A 209 -4.33 -27.40 -5.73
C ASP A 209 -4.79 -28.80 -5.32
N SER A 210 -4.73 -29.11 -4.02
CA SER A 210 -5.30 -30.33 -3.43
C SER A 210 -6.58 -29.98 -2.67
N VAL A 211 -7.70 -30.53 -3.13
CA VAL A 211 -9.02 -30.34 -2.49
C VAL A 211 -9.01 -31.08 -1.15
N LYS A 212 -8.80 -30.35 -0.06
CA LYS A 212 -8.89 -30.87 1.32
C LYS A 212 -10.22 -30.46 1.95
N GLY A 213 -11.29 -31.18 1.64
CA GLY A 213 -12.64 -30.89 2.12
C GLY A 213 -13.43 -29.98 1.18
N SER A 214 -14.50 -29.35 1.68
CA SER A 214 -15.38 -28.52 0.86
C SER A 214 -14.71 -27.23 0.39
N ILE A 215 -15.05 -26.80 -0.83
CA ILE A 215 -14.59 -25.57 -1.47
C ILE A 215 -15.78 -24.65 -1.77
N ASP A 216 -15.51 -23.37 -1.99
CA ASP A 216 -16.49 -22.45 -2.55
C ASP A 216 -16.17 -22.28 -4.04
N GLU A 217 -16.98 -22.92 -4.90
CA GLU A 217 -16.74 -22.94 -6.35
C GLU A 217 -16.76 -21.55 -6.98
N ARG A 218 -17.59 -20.64 -6.46
CA ARG A 218 -17.67 -19.26 -6.97
C ARG A 218 -16.38 -18.52 -6.65
N PHE A 219 -15.92 -18.58 -5.41
CA PHE A 219 -14.65 -18.00 -5.00
C PHE A 219 -13.49 -18.63 -5.78
N GLN A 220 -13.48 -19.97 -5.92
CA GLN A 220 -12.45 -20.70 -6.66
C GLN A 220 -12.35 -20.25 -8.12
N SER A 221 -13.48 -20.17 -8.82
CA SER A 221 -13.50 -19.75 -10.23
C SER A 221 -12.91 -18.35 -10.40
N VAL A 222 -13.19 -17.42 -9.48
CA VAL A 222 -12.68 -16.05 -9.55
C VAL A 222 -11.19 -15.99 -9.17
N ILE A 223 -10.76 -16.67 -8.11
CA ILE A 223 -9.35 -16.62 -7.68
C ILE A 223 -8.41 -17.24 -8.73
N LEU A 224 -8.84 -18.29 -9.44
CA LEU A 224 -8.05 -18.92 -10.52
C LEU A 224 -7.80 -17.98 -11.72
N THR A 225 -8.66 -16.98 -11.94
CA THR A 225 -8.45 -15.97 -12.98
C THR A 225 -7.50 -14.85 -12.57
N CYS A 226 -7.13 -14.78 -11.29
CA CYS A 226 -6.13 -13.83 -10.81
C CYS A 226 -4.70 -14.29 -11.14
N THR A 227 -3.72 -13.40 -11.02
CA THR A 227 -2.31 -13.79 -11.19
C THR A 227 -1.87 -14.78 -10.11
N VAL A 228 -0.85 -15.59 -10.39
CA VAL A 228 -0.30 -16.53 -9.39
C VAL A 228 0.16 -15.79 -8.12
N ASP A 229 0.70 -14.58 -8.27
CA ASP A 229 1.07 -13.72 -7.14
C ASP A 229 -0.14 -13.35 -6.26
N ASP A 230 -1.26 -12.96 -6.89
CA ASP A 230 -2.50 -12.63 -6.19
C ASP A 230 -3.07 -13.84 -5.45
N GLN A 231 -3.06 -15.01 -6.10
CA GLN A 231 -3.53 -16.26 -5.49
C GLN A 231 -2.71 -16.60 -4.23
N LYS A 232 -1.38 -16.52 -4.32
CA LYS A 232 -0.46 -16.72 -3.19
C LYS A 232 -0.68 -15.67 -2.09
N HIS A 233 -0.88 -14.41 -2.45
CA HIS A 233 -1.13 -13.34 -1.49
C HIS A 233 -2.44 -13.56 -0.73
N VAL A 234 -3.54 -13.85 -1.43
CA VAL A 234 -4.85 -14.12 -0.84
C VAL A 234 -4.81 -15.32 0.11
N LYS A 235 -4.12 -16.40 -0.27
CA LYS A 235 -3.92 -17.56 0.60
C LYS A 235 -3.17 -17.19 1.88
N ARG A 236 -2.06 -16.45 1.77
CA ARG A 236 -1.29 -15.96 2.93
C ARG A 236 -2.14 -15.07 3.83
N PHE A 237 -2.93 -14.17 3.23
CA PHE A 237 -3.86 -13.30 3.95
C PHE A 237 -4.89 -14.10 4.76
N LEU A 238 -5.52 -15.12 4.15
CA LEU A 238 -6.50 -15.96 4.85
C LEU A 238 -5.87 -16.71 6.04
N LEU A 239 -4.64 -17.20 5.89
CA LEU A 239 -3.90 -17.85 6.99
C LEU A 239 -3.55 -16.86 8.11
N GLU A 240 -3.15 -15.64 7.76
CA GLU A 240 -2.84 -14.61 8.75
C GLU A 240 -4.09 -14.14 9.49
N MET A 241 -5.22 -14.04 8.79
CA MET A 241 -6.52 -13.74 9.40
C MET A 241 -6.91 -14.77 10.46
N GLU A 242 -6.63 -16.06 10.22
CA GLU A 242 -6.85 -17.13 11.22
C GLU A 242 -6.04 -16.88 12.50
N LYS A 243 -4.76 -16.53 12.36
CA LYS A 243 -3.90 -16.22 13.52
C LYS A 243 -4.46 -15.05 14.32
N ARG A 244 -4.87 -13.99 13.64
CA ARG A 244 -5.48 -12.81 14.28
C ARG A 244 -6.76 -13.14 15.02
N LEU A 245 -7.63 -13.95 14.43
CA LEU A 245 -8.89 -14.38 15.04
C LEU A 245 -8.67 -15.22 16.30
N LYS A 246 -7.62 -16.06 16.33
CA LYS A 246 -7.20 -16.80 17.53
C LYS A 246 -6.67 -15.87 18.63
N VAL A 247 -5.89 -14.84 18.27
CA VAL A 247 -5.37 -13.85 19.24
C VAL A 247 -6.51 -13.12 19.96
N ILE A 248 -7.57 -12.74 19.23
CA ILE A 248 -8.75 -12.08 19.82
C ILE A 248 -9.82 -13.06 20.32
N LYS A 249 -9.52 -14.37 20.37
CA LYS A 249 -10.37 -15.44 20.90
C LYS A 249 -11.77 -15.51 20.25
N VAL A 250 -11.85 -15.20 18.97
CA VAL A 250 -13.07 -15.43 18.17
C VAL A 250 -13.17 -16.89 17.71
N TRP A 251 -12.01 -17.52 17.47
CA TRP A 251 -11.86 -18.93 17.09
C TRP A 251 -10.84 -19.66 17.96
#